data_AF-A0A2P8HUN3-F1
#
_entry.id   AF-A0A2P8HUN3-F1
#
_cell.length_a   1.000
_cell.length_b   1.000
_cell.length_c   1.000
_cell.angle_alpha   90.00
_cell.angle_beta   90.00
_cell.angle_gamma   90.00
#
_symmetry.space_group_name_H-M   'P 1'
#
loop_
_entity.id
_entity.type
_entity.pdbx_description
1 polymer ?
#
loop_
_entity_poly.entity_id
_entity_poly.type
_entity_poly.pdbx_seq_one_letter_code
_entity_poly.pdbx_strand_id
1 'polypeptide(L)'
;MEKAILSDNELVKNSINGNKDHLGMLIERYNNYIFNVCYKMLWNVNDARDLTQEILIAIITKLDTFKFNSSFKTWTYRIATNHTLNFIKSSRRHKLFSFEEYGNNLDKTPDFILPEEAYNNIDNEILFEEVKQTCMTGMLMCLDEQYRMVFIIGEILGFNDKIGCEILAITPENFRMMLSRAKKDLYNFMNDKCGLINKNNSCRCSKKTKSFIKAGYVNPEKLLFYPKYKIFIEEAAAKKQEEMEDHFYADYRELFQKLTFLSNKAFSEELDQILTSPKVKALFNLN
;
A
#
# COMPACT_ATOMS: atom_id res chain seq x y z
N MET A 1 5.15 28.12 -16.18
CA MET A 1 3.80 28.40 -15.63
C MET A 1 3.51 27.32 -14.62
N GLU A 2 3.41 27.66 -13.34
CA GLU A 2 2.86 26.78 -12.31
C GLU A 2 1.45 26.37 -12.74
N LYS A 3 1.23 25.07 -13.03
CA LYS A 3 -0.12 24.54 -13.21
C LYS A 3 -0.83 24.71 -11.87
N ALA A 4 -1.91 25.48 -11.84
CA ALA A 4 -2.78 25.54 -10.67
C ALA A 4 -3.19 24.11 -10.27
N ILE A 5 -3.02 23.77 -8.99
CA ILE A 5 -3.40 22.45 -8.46
C ILE A 5 -4.93 22.40 -8.45
N LEU A 6 -5.53 21.79 -9.47
CA LEU A 6 -6.98 21.59 -9.57
C LEU A 6 -7.46 20.64 -8.46
N SER A 7 -8.59 20.98 -7.85
CA SER A 7 -9.25 20.11 -6.87
C SER A 7 -9.82 18.87 -7.56
N ASP A 8 -9.99 17.78 -6.80
CA ASP A 8 -10.63 16.57 -7.34
C ASP A 8 -12.04 16.85 -7.88
N ASN A 9 -12.80 17.72 -7.22
CA ASN A 9 -14.16 18.05 -7.65
C ASN A 9 -14.17 18.76 -9.01
N GLU A 10 -13.21 19.66 -9.26
CA GLU A 10 -13.06 20.32 -10.55
C GLU A 10 -12.63 19.33 -11.63
N LEU A 11 -11.67 18.47 -11.33
CA LEU A 11 -11.23 17.42 -12.25
C LEU A 11 -12.41 16.52 -12.63
N VAL A 12 -13.14 15.99 -11.66
CA VAL A 12 -14.31 15.12 -11.90
C VAL A 12 -15.36 15.80 -12.77
N LYS A 13 -15.77 17.03 -12.43
CA LYS A 13 -16.78 17.76 -13.20
C LYS A 13 -16.37 17.96 -14.66
N ASN A 14 -15.12 18.38 -14.89
CA ASN A 14 -14.61 18.61 -16.24
C ASN A 14 -14.41 17.29 -17.01
N SER A 15 -13.99 16.22 -16.35
CA SER A 15 -13.91 14.88 -16.95
C SER A 15 -15.27 14.38 -17.41
N ILE A 16 -16.32 14.53 -16.58
CA ILE A 16 -17.69 14.16 -16.93
C ILE A 16 -18.18 14.96 -18.14
N ASN A 17 -17.76 16.21 -18.28
CA ASN A 17 -18.07 17.09 -19.42
C ASN A 17 -17.16 16.85 -20.65
N GLY A 18 -16.42 15.75 -20.71
CA GLY A 18 -15.65 15.36 -21.90
C GLY A 18 -14.20 15.87 -21.94
N ASN A 19 -13.68 16.43 -20.86
CA ASN A 19 -12.29 16.89 -20.83
C ASN A 19 -11.30 15.74 -20.55
N LYS A 20 -10.66 15.24 -21.62
CA LYS A 20 -9.67 14.16 -21.57
C LYS A 20 -8.48 14.48 -20.65
N ASP A 21 -7.95 15.69 -20.70
CA ASP A 21 -6.78 16.08 -19.90
C ASP A 21 -7.09 16.06 -18.40
N HIS A 22 -8.28 16.54 -18.01
CA HIS A 22 -8.70 16.51 -16.61
C HIS A 22 -8.92 15.07 -16.14
N LEU A 23 -9.45 14.20 -17.01
CA LEU A 23 -9.58 12.77 -16.70
C LEU A 23 -8.20 12.12 -16.52
N GLY A 24 -7.25 12.40 -17.40
CA GLY A 24 -5.87 11.91 -17.26
C GLY A 24 -5.21 12.37 -15.97
N MET A 25 -5.34 13.66 -15.62
CA MET A 25 -4.82 14.20 -14.37
C MET A 25 -5.44 13.54 -13.13
N LEU A 26 -6.75 13.29 -13.16
CA LEU A 26 -7.46 12.62 -12.07
C LEU A 26 -6.98 11.18 -11.91
N ILE A 27 -6.89 10.42 -13.00
CA ILE A 27 -6.51 9.00 -12.96
C ILE A 27 -5.04 8.83 -12.55
N GLU A 28 -4.14 9.64 -13.10
CA GLU A 28 -2.71 9.63 -12.73
C GLU A 28 -2.52 9.97 -11.24
N ARG A 29 -3.31 10.93 -10.72
CA ARG A 29 -3.30 11.30 -9.29
C ARG A 29 -3.59 10.08 -8.40
N TYR A 30 -4.48 9.19 -8.80
CA TYR A 30 -4.90 8.05 -7.97
C TYR A 30 -4.20 6.72 -8.28
N ASN A 31 -3.51 6.61 -9.42
CA ASN A 31 -2.81 5.40 -9.86
C ASN A 31 -1.86 4.84 -8.78
N ASN A 32 -0.92 5.66 -8.30
CA ASN A 32 0.05 5.19 -7.30
C ASN A 32 -0.62 4.78 -5.98
N TYR A 33 -1.70 5.44 -5.58
CA TYR A 33 -2.43 5.12 -4.36
C TYR A 33 -3.09 3.74 -4.45
N ILE A 34 -3.79 3.48 -5.55
CA ILE A 34 -4.47 2.20 -5.80
C ILE A 34 -3.44 1.10 -5.94
N PHE A 35 -2.37 1.34 -6.70
CA PHE A 35 -1.27 0.39 -6.85
C PHE A 35 -0.69 -0.05 -5.52
N ASN A 36 -0.50 0.87 -4.57
CA ASN A 36 0.06 0.53 -3.26
C ASN A 36 -0.93 -0.24 -2.38
N VAL A 37 -2.24 -0.01 -2.50
CA VAL A 37 -3.23 -0.88 -1.84
C VAL A 37 -3.17 -2.28 -2.43
N CYS A 38 -3.24 -2.41 -3.76
CA CYS A 38 -3.17 -3.70 -4.44
C CYS A 38 -1.88 -4.45 -4.10
N TYR A 39 -0.73 -3.77 -4.15
CA TYR A 39 0.56 -4.38 -3.87
C TYR A 39 0.68 -4.84 -2.41
N LYS A 40 0.25 -4.04 -1.43
CA LYS A 40 0.27 -4.45 -0.01
C LYS A 40 -0.75 -5.56 0.30
N MET A 41 -1.77 -5.72 -0.54
CA MET A 41 -2.75 -6.80 -0.42
C MET A 41 -2.31 -8.10 -1.09
N LEU A 42 -1.58 -8.03 -2.21
CA LEU A 42 -1.23 -9.18 -3.06
C LEU A 42 0.23 -9.64 -2.95
N TRP A 43 1.13 -8.73 -2.57
CA TRP A 43 2.59 -8.91 -2.56
C TRP A 43 3.18 -9.41 -3.90
N ASN A 44 2.50 -9.12 -5.01
CA ASN A 44 2.96 -9.41 -6.36
C ASN A 44 2.82 -8.14 -7.21
N VAL A 45 3.93 -7.69 -7.78
CA VAL A 45 3.98 -6.44 -8.57
C VAL A 45 3.12 -6.53 -9.83
N ASN A 46 3.13 -7.67 -10.52
CA ASN A 46 2.38 -7.83 -11.77
C ASN A 46 0.88 -7.93 -11.48
N ASP A 47 0.48 -8.80 -10.54
CA ASP A 47 -0.94 -8.91 -10.15
C ASP A 47 -1.48 -7.56 -9.63
N ALA A 48 -0.65 -6.82 -8.87
CA ALA A 48 -1.03 -5.49 -8.39
C ALA A 48 -1.17 -4.46 -9.53
N ARG A 49 -0.36 -4.53 -10.58
CA ARG A 49 -0.49 -3.66 -11.77
C ARG A 49 -1.77 -3.98 -12.52
N ASP A 50 -2.00 -5.24 -12.81
CA ASP A 50 -3.18 -5.71 -13.55
C ASP A 50 -4.46 -5.30 -12.81
N LEU A 51 -4.54 -5.59 -11.51
CA LEU A 51 -5.69 -5.21 -10.69
C LEU A 51 -5.85 -3.69 -10.58
N THR A 52 -4.75 -2.93 -10.52
CA THR A 52 -4.82 -1.46 -10.52
C THR A 52 -5.45 -0.94 -11.81
N GLN A 53 -5.06 -1.48 -12.96
CA GLN A 53 -5.62 -1.12 -14.25
C GLN A 53 -7.13 -1.41 -14.29
N GLU A 54 -7.56 -2.59 -13.85
CA GLU A 54 -8.98 -2.96 -13.76
C GLU A 54 -9.77 -1.99 -12.86
N ILE A 55 -9.22 -1.62 -11.71
CA ILE A 55 -9.84 -0.67 -10.77
C ILE A 55 -9.94 0.72 -11.40
N LEU A 56 -8.89 1.20 -12.07
CA LEU A 56 -8.90 2.52 -12.72
C LEU A 56 -9.93 2.56 -13.86
N ILE A 57 -10.06 1.49 -14.64
CA ILE A 57 -11.12 1.36 -15.64
C ILE A 57 -12.50 1.37 -14.97
N ALA A 58 -12.67 0.67 -13.84
CA ALA A 58 -13.92 0.69 -13.08
C ALA A 58 -14.26 2.09 -12.54
N ILE A 59 -13.25 2.86 -12.10
CA ILE A 59 -13.40 4.26 -11.67
C ILE A 59 -13.84 5.13 -12.84
N ILE A 60 -13.15 5.05 -13.99
CA ILE A 60 -13.49 5.81 -15.20
C ILE A 60 -14.93 5.50 -15.61
N THR A 61 -15.27 4.23 -15.72
CA THR A 61 -16.61 3.79 -16.18
C THR A 61 -17.76 4.12 -15.23
N LYS A 62 -17.48 4.45 -13.96
CA LYS A 62 -18.48 4.82 -12.96
C LYS A 62 -18.40 6.29 -12.55
N LEU A 63 -17.54 7.09 -13.17
CA LEU A 63 -17.23 8.45 -12.72
C LEU A 63 -18.48 9.34 -12.71
N ASP A 64 -19.37 9.18 -13.69
CA ASP A 64 -20.67 9.83 -13.81
C ASP A 64 -21.64 9.51 -12.65
N THR A 65 -21.46 8.38 -11.97
CA THR A 65 -22.24 7.98 -10.80
C THR A 65 -21.76 8.62 -9.49
N PHE A 66 -20.64 9.34 -9.50
CA PHE A 66 -20.11 9.99 -8.31
C PHE A 66 -20.98 11.19 -7.90
N LYS A 67 -21.71 11.04 -6.79
CA LYS A 67 -22.69 12.02 -6.31
C LYS A 67 -22.12 13.14 -5.43
N PHE A 68 -20.80 13.23 -5.25
CA PHE A 68 -20.16 14.23 -4.36
C PHE A 68 -20.60 14.18 -2.88
N ASN A 69 -21.23 13.10 -2.43
CA ASN A 69 -21.62 12.91 -1.02
C ASN A 69 -20.45 12.51 -0.09
N SER A 70 -19.27 12.29 -0.66
CA SER A 70 -18.00 12.01 0.03
C SER A 70 -16.88 12.62 -0.81
N SER A 71 -15.65 12.66 -0.29
CA SER A 71 -14.51 13.03 -1.14
C SER A 71 -14.30 12.00 -2.24
N PHE A 72 -13.78 12.44 -3.40
CA PHE A 72 -13.45 11.53 -4.49
C PHE A 72 -12.42 10.47 -4.04
N LYS A 73 -11.48 10.85 -3.16
CA LYS A 73 -10.56 9.94 -2.47
C LYS A 73 -11.28 8.78 -1.79
N THR A 74 -12.28 9.07 -0.97
CA THR A 74 -13.07 8.06 -0.23
C THR A 74 -13.81 7.13 -1.19
N TRP A 75 -14.46 7.70 -2.22
CA TRP A 75 -15.18 6.92 -3.22
C TRP A 75 -14.26 5.99 -4.03
N THR A 76 -13.08 6.49 -4.41
CA THR A 76 -12.03 5.73 -5.10
C THR A 76 -11.51 4.58 -4.25
N TYR A 77 -11.17 4.81 -2.98
CA TYR A 77 -10.75 3.74 -2.07
C TYR A 77 -11.85 2.70 -1.85
N ARG A 78 -13.12 3.10 -1.78
CA ARG A 78 -14.23 2.14 -1.70
C ARG A 78 -14.29 1.22 -2.91
N ILE A 79 -14.07 1.74 -4.12
CA ILE A 79 -14.00 0.89 -5.32
C ILE A 79 -12.77 -0.03 -5.24
N ALA A 80 -11.59 0.54 -4.97
CA ALA A 80 -10.34 -0.21 -4.94
C ALA A 80 -10.35 -1.36 -3.92
N THR A 81 -10.81 -1.10 -2.70
CA THR A 81 -10.86 -2.10 -1.62
C THR A 81 -11.82 -3.24 -1.94
N ASN A 82 -13.02 -2.93 -2.45
CA ASN A 82 -14.00 -3.93 -2.86
C ASN A 82 -13.47 -4.81 -4.00
N HIS A 83 -12.89 -4.21 -5.05
CA HIS A 83 -12.31 -4.94 -6.16
C HIS A 83 -11.15 -5.85 -5.69
N THR A 84 -10.28 -5.34 -4.81
CA THR A 84 -9.14 -6.10 -4.28
C THR A 84 -9.58 -7.30 -3.45
N LEU A 85 -10.53 -7.12 -2.52
CA LEU A 85 -11.04 -8.23 -1.71
C LEU A 85 -11.76 -9.27 -2.58
N ASN A 86 -12.52 -8.85 -3.59
CA ASN A 86 -13.18 -9.77 -4.52
C ASN A 86 -12.17 -10.56 -5.38
N PHE A 87 -11.10 -9.90 -5.82
CA PHE A 87 -10.01 -10.55 -6.54
C PHE A 87 -9.35 -11.64 -5.68
N ILE A 88 -9.02 -11.33 -4.42
CA ILE A 88 -8.39 -12.30 -3.51
C ILE A 88 -9.32 -13.49 -3.24
N LYS A 89 -10.60 -13.24 -2.95
CA LYS A 89 -11.59 -14.30 -2.71
C LYS A 89 -11.78 -15.24 -3.89
N SER A 90 -11.69 -14.73 -5.12
CA SER A 90 -11.84 -15.54 -6.33
C SER A 90 -10.55 -16.26 -6.74
N SER A 91 -9.39 -15.77 -6.29
CA SER A 91 -8.09 -16.35 -6.59
C SER A 91 -7.68 -17.42 -5.57
N ARG A 92 -7.62 -18.69 -6.00
CA ARG A 92 -7.06 -19.80 -5.20
C ARG A 92 -5.55 -19.68 -4.93
N ARG A 93 -4.87 -18.67 -5.50
CA ARG A 93 -3.41 -18.54 -5.52
C ARG A 93 -2.83 -17.77 -4.33
N HIS A 94 -3.64 -17.02 -3.58
CA HIS A 94 -3.13 -16.21 -2.46
C HIS A 94 -3.26 -16.95 -1.13
N LYS A 95 -2.81 -18.21 -1.06
CA LYS A 95 -2.73 -18.91 0.23
C LYS A 95 -1.64 -18.24 1.06
N LEU A 96 -2.06 -17.67 2.19
CA LEU A 96 -1.24 -16.84 3.05
C LEU A 96 -0.46 -17.68 4.06
N PHE A 97 0.72 -17.19 4.47
CA PHE A 97 1.46 -17.76 5.59
C PHE A 97 0.76 -17.39 6.90
N SER A 98 0.78 -18.29 7.89
CA SER A 98 0.44 -17.88 9.26
C SER A 98 1.61 -17.14 9.90
N PHE A 99 1.37 -16.35 10.95
CA PHE A 99 2.45 -15.75 11.74
C PHE A 99 3.44 -16.80 12.28
N GLU A 100 2.95 -17.98 12.66
CA GLU A 100 3.78 -19.09 13.12
C GLU A 100 4.70 -19.61 12.01
N GLU A 101 4.15 -19.87 10.83
CA GLU A 101 4.94 -20.34 9.68
C GLU A 101 5.98 -19.30 9.25
N TYR A 102 5.58 -18.04 9.18
CA TYR A 102 6.48 -16.94 8.85
C TYR A 102 7.60 -16.79 9.89
N GLY A 103 7.27 -16.86 11.18
CA GLY A 103 8.25 -16.85 12.28
C GLY A 103 9.24 -18.01 12.20
N ASN A 104 8.74 -19.23 12.00
CA ASN A 104 9.58 -20.43 11.85
C ASN A 104 10.54 -20.33 10.66
N ASN A 105 10.09 -19.77 9.54
CA ASN A 105 10.94 -19.54 8.37
C ASN A 105 11.99 -18.45 8.64
N LEU A 106 11.63 -17.39 9.36
CA LEU A 106 12.56 -16.34 9.76
C LEU A 106 13.66 -16.87 10.70
N ASP A 107 13.30 -17.73 11.65
CA ASP A 107 14.22 -18.36 12.60
C ASP A 107 15.21 -19.30 11.89
N LYS A 108 14.74 -20.05 10.89
CA LYS A 108 15.58 -20.93 10.06
C LYS A 108 16.47 -20.19 9.07
N THR A 109 16.14 -18.93 8.76
CA THR A 109 16.91 -18.12 7.82
C THR A 109 18.29 -17.81 8.42
N PRO A 110 19.42 -18.20 7.78
CA PRO A 110 20.73 -17.96 8.35
C PRO A 110 21.04 -16.47 8.55
N ASP A 111 21.77 -16.15 9.60
CA ASP A 111 22.33 -14.82 9.84
C ASP A 111 23.74 -14.73 9.27
N PHE A 112 24.07 -13.58 8.67
CA PHE A 112 25.41 -13.27 8.19
C PHE A 112 25.91 -11.99 8.85
N ILE A 113 26.94 -12.10 9.67
CA ILE A 113 27.60 -10.95 10.28
C ILE A 113 28.51 -10.32 9.22
N LEU A 114 28.28 -9.05 8.92
CA LEU A 114 29.13 -8.27 8.03
C LEU A 114 30.29 -7.63 8.82
N PRO A 115 31.43 -7.33 8.17
CA PRO A 115 32.49 -6.48 8.75
C PRO A 115 31.97 -5.08 9.11
N GLU A 116 32.61 -4.41 10.06
CA GLU A 116 32.15 -3.10 10.56
C GLU A 116 32.02 -2.04 9.45
N GLU A 117 32.99 -1.99 8.55
CA GLU A 117 33.02 -1.09 7.38
C GLU A 117 31.79 -1.24 6.47
N ALA A 118 31.22 -2.45 6.41
CA ALA A 118 30.08 -2.73 5.55
C ALA A 118 28.77 -2.13 6.08
N TYR A 119 28.65 -1.86 7.39
CA TYR A 119 27.44 -1.25 7.94
C TYR A 119 27.34 0.25 7.64
N ASN A 120 28.47 0.91 7.39
CA ASN A 120 28.54 2.33 7.06
C ASN A 120 28.54 2.59 5.54
N ASN A 121 28.38 1.53 4.72
CA ASN A 121 28.31 1.63 3.28
C ASN A 121 26.87 1.92 2.82
N ILE A 122 26.70 2.97 2.00
CA ILE A 122 25.40 3.44 1.50
C ILE A 122 24.63 2.36 0.73
N ASP A 123 25.30 1.54 -0.09
CA ASP A 123 24.66 0.48 -0.88
C ASP A 123 24.11 -0.62 0.04
N ASN A 124 24.83 -0.93 1.12
CA ASN A 124 24.36 -1.87 2.13
C ASN A 124 23.19 -1.30 2.95
N GLU A 125 23.22 -0.01 3.32
CA GLU A 125 22.10 0.64 4.01
C GLU A 125 20.81 0.55 3.18
N ILE A 126 20.91 0.79 1.87
CA ILE A 126 19.79 0.65 0.93
C ILE A 126 19.26 -0.79 0.92
N LEU A 127 20.15 -1.80 0.88
CA LEU A 127 19.76 -3.20 0.93
C LEU A 127 19.12 -3.59 2.27
N PHE A 128 19.56 -3.01 3.38
CA PHE A 128 18.97 -3.25 4.69
C PHE A 128 17.55 -2.67 4.76
N GLU A 129 17.34 -1.50 4.17
CA GLU A 129 16.02 -0.89 4.03
C GLU A 129 15.11 -1.75 3.14
N GLU A 130 15.61 -2.24 2.02
CA GLU A 130 14.87 -3.13 1.11
C GLU A 130 14.38 -4.40 1.83
N VAL A 131 15.25 -5.03 2.63
CA VAL A 131 14.92 -6.18 3.46
C VAL A 131 13.88 -5.81 4.52
N LYS A 132 14.02 -4.65 5.17
CA LYS A 132 13.05 -4.16 6.15
C LYS A 132 11.66 -4.04 5.51
N GLN A 133 11.55 -3.38 4.37
CA GLN A 133 10.29 -3.19 3.63
C GLN A 133 9.68 -4.53 3.17
N THR A 134 10.54 -5.46 2.73
CA THR A 134 10.14 -6.82 2.35
C THR A 134 9.59 -7.61 3.53
N CYS A 135 10.27 -7.58 4.68
CA CYS A 135 9.80 -8.22 5.91
C CYS A 135 8.46 -7.65 6.36
N MET A 136 8.32 -6.33 6.38
CA MET A 136 7.10 -5.67 6.81
C MET A 136 5.92 -5.98 5.88
N THR A 137 6.16 -6.02 4.56
CA THR A 137 5.13 -6.44 3.59
C THR A 137 4.76 -7.92 3.79
N GLY A 138 5.75 -8.79 4.04
CA GLY A 138 5.49 -10.20 4.34
C GLY A 138 4.69 -10.43 5.64
N MET A 139 4.91 -9.61 6.68
CA MET A 139 4.12 -9.66 7.92
C MET A 139 2.67 -9.27 7.68
N LEU A 140 2.38 -8.30 6.80
CA LEU A 140 1.00 -7.98 6.41
C LEU A 140 0.32 -9.19 5.79
N MET A 141 1.07 -10.01 5.04
CA MET A 141 0.55 -11.22 4.43
C MET A 141 0.16 -12.29 5.45
N CYS A 142 0.56 -12.17 6.71
CA CYS A 142 0.15 -13.09 7.79
C CYS A 142 -1.21 -12.77 8.38
N LEU A 143 -1.73 -11.55 8.17
CA LEU A 143 -3.09 -11.17 8.57
C LEU A 143 -4.11 -11.77 7.60
N ASP A 144 -5.30 -12.08 8.11
CA ASP A 144 -6.48 -12.30 7.28
C ASP A 144 -6.71 -11.11 6.33
N GLU A 145 -7.24 -11.39 5.13
CA GLU A 145 -7.45 -10.38 4.09
C GLU A 145 -8.23 -9.15 4.57
N GLN A 146 -9.23 -9.33 5.45
CA GLN A 146 -10.02 -8.21 5.94
C GLN A 146 -9.27 -7.41 6.98
N TYR A 147 -8.56 -8.07 7.90
CA TYR A 147 -7.72 -7.39 8.89
C TYR A 147 -6.56 -6.65 8.23
N ARG A 148 -5.95 -7.24 7.19
CA ARG A 148 -4.93 -6.59 6.36
C ARG A 148 -5.48 -5.34 5.70
N MET A 149 -6.66 -5.42 5.09
CA MET A 149 -7.28 -4.27 4.43
C MET A 149 -7.59 -3.15 5.43
N VAL A 150 -8.18 -3.48 6.59
CA VAL A 150 -8.43 -2.50 7.66
C VAL A 150 -7.13 -1.86 8.14
N PHE A 151 -6.06 -2.65 8.31
CA PHE A 151 -4.76 -2.13 8.72
C PHE A 151 -4.15 -1.18 7.68
N ILE A 152 -4.22 -1.52 6.39
CA ILE A 152 -3.74 -0.66 5.31
C ILE A 152 -4.51 0.65 5.29
N ILE A 153 -5.85 0.62 5.36
CA ILE A 153 -6.69 1.83 5.36
C ILE A 153 -6.47 2.67 6.62
N GLY A 154 -6.54 2.06 7.80
CA GLY A 154 -6.59 2.78 9.08
C GLY A 154 -5.24 3.18 9.65
N GLU A 155 -4.18 2.43 9.34
CA GLU A 155 -2.86 2.65 9.93
C GLU A 155 -1.83 3.16 8.93
N ILE A 156 -1.70 2.49 7.78
CA ILE A 156 -0.72 2.86 6.75
C ILE A 156 -1.19 4.11 5.99
N LEU A 157 -2.45 4.14 5.59
CA LEU A 157 -3.05 5.28 4.88
C LEU A 157 -3.66 6.33 5.79
N GLY A 158 -3.68 6.08 7.10
CA GLY A 158 -4.05 7.06 8.14
C GLY A 158 -5.51 7.48 8.17
N PHE A 159 -6.44 6.77 7.52
CA PHE A 159 -7.86 7.08 7.65
C PHE A 159 -8.35 6.83 9.08
N ASN A 160 -9.14 7.77 9.61
CA ASN A 160 -9.82 7.57 10.89
C ASN A 160 -10.99 6.58 10.75
N ASP A 161 -11.60 6.21 11.85
CA ASP A 161 -12.71 5.26 11.87
C ASP A 161 -13.94 5.75 11.08
N LYS A 162 -14.25 7.06 11.13
CA LYS A 162 -15.35 7.68 10.37
C LYS A 162 -15.22 7.44 8.87
N ILE A 163 -14.05 7.72 8.29
CA ILE A 163 -13.82 7.55 6.85
C ILE A 163 -13.49 6.08 6.51
N GLY A 164 -12.72 5.41 7.37
CA GLY A 164 -12.31 4.02 7.15
C GLY A 164 -13.50 3.06 7.11
N CYS A 165 -14.51 3.26 7.96
CA CYS A 165 -15.72 2.43 7.93
C CYS A 165 -16.57 2.68 6.69
N GLU A 166 -16.63 3.93 6.19
CA GLU A 166 -17.29 4.29 4.93
C GLU A 166 -16.60 3.64 3.72
N ILE A 167 -15.26 3.67 3.68
CA ILE A 167 -14.45 3.04 2.64
C ILE A 167 -14.73 1.54 2.57
N LEU A 168 -14.77 0.88 3.73
CA LEU A 168 -14.89 -0.58 3.82
C LEU A 168 -16.34 -1.08 3.91
N ALA A 169 -17.32 -0.17 3.95
CA ALA A 169 -18.74 -0.47 4.11
C ALA A 169 -19.04 -1.38 5.32
N ILE A 170 -18.41 -1.10 6.46
CA ILE A 170 -18.63 -1.79 7.75
C ILE A 170 -19.03 -0.79 8.83
N THR A 171 -19.47 -1.27 10.00
CA THR A 171 -19.76 -0.36 11.12
C THR A 171 -18.48 0.23 11.73
N PRO A 172 -18.52 1.44 12.32
CA PRO A 172 -17.38 2.02 13.04
C PRO A 172 -16.83 1.10 14.13
N GLU A 173 -17.72 0.41 14.85
CA GLU A 173 -17.37 -0.55 15.91
C GLU A 173 -16.57 -1.73 15.32
N ASN A 174 -17.00 -2.26 14.18
CA ASN A 174 -16.31 -3.35 13.52
C ASN A 174 -14.94 -2.88 12.99
N PHE A 175 -14.87 -1.69 12.39
CA PHE A 175 -13.60 -1.11 11.93
C PHE A 175 -12.58 -0.98 13.07
N ARG A 176 -12.97 -0.36 14.20
CA ARG A 176 -12.09 -0.20 15.37
C ARG A 176 -11.64 -1.54 15.95
N MET A 177 -12.56 -2.50 16.07
CA MET A 177 -12.26 -3.84 16.58
C MET A 177 -11.28 -4.60 15.68
N MET A 178 -11.50 -4.60 14.37
CA MET A 178 -10.62 -5.25 13.39
C MET A 178 -9.23 -4.59 13.37
N LEU A 179 -9.18 -3.26 13.39
CA LEU A 179 -7.94 -2.50 13.41
C LEU A 179 -7.13 -2.79 14.68
N SER A 180 -7.79 -2.80 15.84
CA SER A 180 -7.16 -3.12 17.13
C SER A 180 -6.56 -4.53 17.12
N ARG A 181 -7.30 -5.53 16.61
CA ARG A 181 -6.82 -6.91 16.47
C ARG A 181 -5.62 -7.00 15.53
N ALA A 182 -5.71 -6.41 14.34
CA ALA A 182 -4.62 -6.42 13.36
C ALA A 182 -3.32 -5.81 13.92
N LYS A 183 -3.43 -4.69 14.64
CA LYS A 183 -2.30 -4.05 15.35
C LYS A 183 -1.69 -4.97 16.38
N LYS A 184 -2.53 -5.57 17.23
CA LYS A 184 -2.09 -6.46 18.32
C LYS A 184 -1.36 -7.68 17.76
N ASP A 185 -1.88 -8.31 16.71
CA ASP A 185 -1.28 -9.50 16.11
C ASP A 185 0.09 -9.20 15.52
N LEU A 186 0.18 -8.13 14.72
CA LEU A 186 1.45 -7.68 14.15
C LEU A 186 2.46 -7.26 15.22
N TYR A 187 2.03 -6.50 16.23
CA TYR A 187 2.91 -6.09 17.32
C TYR A 187 3.44 -7.28 18.11
N ASN A 188 2.57 -8.23 18.49
CA ASN A 188 2.99 -9.41 19.23
C ASN A 188 4.04 -10.20 18.47
N PHE A 189 3.81 -10.41 17.16
CA PHE A 189 4.78 -11.06 16.29
C PHE A 189 6.11 -10.30 16.23
N MET A 190 6.07 -8.98 16.03
CA MET A 190 7.30 -8.18 15.93
C MET A 190 8.03 -8.06 17.27
N ASN A 191 7.32 -8.00 18.38
CA ASN A 191 7.91 -7.98 19.72
C ASN A 191 8.60 -9.32 20.05
N ASP A 192 8.07 -10.44 19.55
CA ASP A 192 8.65 -11.77 19.71
C ASP A 192 9.85 -12.03 18.77
N LYS A 193 9.78 -11.55 17.52
CA LYS A 193 10.76 -11.92 16.47
C LYS A 193 11.69 -10.80 16.02
N CYS A 194 11.23 -9.55 15.97
CA CYS A 194 11.91 -8.46 15.28
C CYS A 194 12.80 -7.63 16.22
N GLY A 195 14.08 -7.48 15.85
CA GLY A 195 15.04 -6.66 16.59
C GLY A 195 14.81 -5.15 16.53
N LEU A 196 13.98 -4.68 15.60
CA LEU A 196 13.62 -3.25 15.49
C LEU A 196 12.61 -2.83 16.56
N ILE A 197 11.79 -3.77 17.05
CA ILE A 197 10.81 -3.52 18.11
C ILE A 197 11.37 -3.94 19.47
N ASN A 198 11.94 -5.13 19.55
CA ASN A 198 12.52 -5.63 20.79
C ASN A 198 14.01 -5.93 20.58
N LYS A 199 14.86 -5.11 21.20
CA LYS A 199 16.32 -5.19 21.05
C LYS A 199 16.92 -6.51 21.53
N ASN A 200 16.21 -7.26 22.39
CA ASN A 200 16.63 -8.57 22.89
C ASN A 200 16.55 -9.67 21.83
N ASN A 201 15.75 -9.48 20.78
CA ASN A 201 15.65 -10.44 19.69
C ASN A 201 16.94 -10.46 18.87
N SER A 202 17.30 -11.59 18.27
CA SER A 202 18.54 -11.73 17.48
C SER A 202 18.42 -11.16 16.06
N CYS A 203 17.20 -11.15 15.50
CA CYS A 203 16.93 -10.75 14.13
C CYS A 203 17.37 -9.31 13.86
N ARG A 204 18.15 -9.09 12.80
CA ARG A 204 18.52 -7.76 12.28
C ARG A 204 18.43 -7.79 10.77
N CYS A 205 17.89 -6.73 10.15
CA CYS A 205 17.81 -6.61 8.69
C CYS A 205 19.18 -6.84 8.05
N SER A 206 20.22 -6.18 8.58
CA SER A 206 21.61 -6.31 8.12
C SER A 206 22.15 -7.74 8.14
N LYS A 207 21.78 -8.53 9.16
CA LYS A 207 22.17 -9.95 9.26
C LYS A 207 21.42 -10.84 8.27
N LYS A 208 20.17 -10.50 7.96
CA LYS A 208 19.29 -11.30 7.09
C LYS A 208 19.48 -10.97 5.60
N THR A 209 20.05 -9.80 5.26
CA THR A 209 20.17 -9.31 3.87
C THR A 209 20.75 -10.32 2.90
N LYS A 210 21.89 -10.94 3.24
CA LYS A 210 22.52 -11.92 2.34
C LYS A 210 21.63 -13.15 2.11
N SER A 211 20.89 -13.59 3.12
CA SER A 211 19.94 -14.70 2.99
C SER A 211 18.75 -14.33 2.14
N PHE A 212 18.20 -13.13 2.31
CA PHE A 212 17.07 -12.63 1.54
C PHE A 212 17.43 -12.48 0.05
N ILE A 213 18.65 -12.04 -0.25
CA ILE A 213 19.16 -12.00 -1.63
C ILE A 213 19.27 -13.41 -2.21
N LYS A 214 19.90 -14.34 -1.47
CA LYS A 214 20.06 -15.73 -1.92
C LYS A 214 18.74 -16.46 -2.15
N ALA A 215 17.73 -16.17 -1.33
CA ALA A 215 16.40 -16.72 -1.44
C ALA A 215 15.55 -16.05 -2.55
N GLY A 216 16.05 -14.98 -3.18
CA GLY A 216 15.35 -14.24 -4.22
C GLY A 216 14.28 -13.28 -3.72
N TYR A 217 14.17 -13.06 -2.40
CA TYR A 217 13.24 -12.09 -1.82
C TYR A 217 13.69 -10.64 -2.05
N VAL A 218 14.99 -10.42 -2.21
CA VAL A 218 15.58 -9.11 -2.52
C VAL A 218 16.50 -9.25 -3.73
N ASN A 219 16.31 -8.39 -4.73
CA ASN A 219 17.21 -8.32 -5.88
C ASN A 219 18.09 -7.06 -5.76
N PRO A 220 19.42 -7.20 -5.54
CA PRO A 220 20.30 -6.05 -5.36
C PRO A 220 20.46 -5.19 -6.63
N GLU A 221 20.23 -5.75 -7.81
CA GLU A 221 20.29 -5.03 -9.09
C GLU A 221 18.94 -4.37 -9.45
N LYS A 222 17.85 -4.82 -8.80
CA LYS A 222 16.48 -4.37 -9.07
C LYS A 222 15.71 -4.19 -7.76
N LEU A 223 16.13 -3.19 -6.99
CA LEU A 223 15.49 -2.79 -5.74
C LEU A 223 14.05 -2.33 -6.02
N LEU A 224 13.11 -2.85 -5.24
CA LEU A 224 11.70 -2.56 -5.37
C LEU A 224 11.30 -1.32 -4.57
N PHE A 225 11.81 -1.20 -3.34
CA PHE A 225 11.41 -0.17 -2.37
C PHE A 225 12.40 0.99 -2.25
N TYR A 226 13.36 1.09 -3.18
CA TYR A 226 14.27 2.22 -3.31
C TYR A 226 13.78 3.18 -4.40
N PRO A 227 13.05 4.26 -4.07
CA PRO A 227 12.68 5.23 -5.07
C PRO A 227 13.67 6.39 -4.99
N LYS A 228 14.27 6.73 -6.12
CA LYS A 228 14.86 8.06 -6.36
C LYS A 228 13.82 9.20 -6.26
N TYR A 229 12.55 8.89 -5.95
CA TYR A 229 11.43 9.80 -5.75
C TYR A 229 10.43 9.20 -4.75
N LYS A 230 10.65 9.39 -3.44
CA LYS A 230 9.60 9.17 -2.44
C LYS A 230 8.42 10.06 -2.80
N ILE A 231 7.32 9.50 -3.30
CA ILE A 231 6.06 10.22 -3.30
C ILE A 231 5.61 10.22 -1.84
N PHE A 232 5.97 11.28 -1.12
CA PHE A 232 5.33 11.59 0.15
C PHE A 232 3.88 11.92 -0.18
N ILE A 233 2.99 10.98 0.11
CA ILE A 233 1.59 11.31 0.24
C ILE A 233 1.48 12.04 1.59
N GLU A 234 1.79 13.33 1.61
CA GLU A 234 1.61 14.19 2.79
C GLU A 234 0.15 14.16 3.28
N GLU A 235 -0.80 13.82 2.40
CA GLU A 235 -2.23 13.76 2.70
C GLU A 235 -2.74 12.41 3.28
N ALA A 236 -1.91 11.38 3.43
CA ALA A 236 -2.34 10.11 4.02
C ALA A 236 -2.20 10.15 5.55
N ALA A 237 -1.20 10.85 6.06
CA ALA A 237 -1.08 11.09 7.48
C ALA A 237 -1.81 12.40 7.85
N ALA A 238 -3.14 12.43 7.75
CA ALA A 238 -3.87 13.35 8.61
C ALA A 238 -3.46 12.98 10.04
N LYS A 239 -2.72 13.88 10.72
CA LYS A 239 -2.22 13.67 12.08
C LYS A 239 -3.37 13.13 12.94
N LYS A 240 -3.33 11.84 13.28
CA LYS A 240 -4.20 11.32 14.34
C LYS A 240 -3.88 12.12 15.59
N GLN A 241 -4.91 12.72 16.19
CA GLN A 241 -4.82 13.14 17.59
C GLN A 241 -4.52 11.85 18.38
N GLU A 242 -3.36 11.82 19.06
CA GLU A 242 -2.94 10.68 19.87
C GLU A 242 -3.97 10.42 20.96
N GLU A 243 -4.70 9.31 20.87
CA GLU A 243 -5.39 8.74 22.01
C GLU A 243 -4.38 7.99 22.88
N MET A 244 -4.56 8.03 24.20
CA MET A 244 -3.58 7.57 25.21
C MET A 244 -3.14 6.10 25.06
N GLU A 245 -3.89 5.26 24.34
CA GLU A 245 -3.53 3.87 24.00
C GLU A 245 -2.43 3.75 22.92
N ASP A 246 -2.15 4.82 22.14
CA ASP A 246 -1.23 4.78 20.99
C ASP A 246 0.27 4.81 21.37
N HIS A 247 0.65 5.25 22.58
CA HIS A 247 2.07 5.34 22.95
C HIS A 247 2.79 3.99 22.97
N PHE A 248 2.09 2.91 23.33
CA PHE A 248 2.70 1.56 23.39
C PHE A 248 3.08 1.02 22.01
N TYR A 249 2.39 1.48 20.96
CA TYR A 249 2.60 1.05 19.58
C TYR A 249 3.34 2.09 18.72
N ALA A 250 3.89 3.17 19.31
CA ALA A 250 4.44 4.30 18.57
C ALA A 250 5.58 3.89 17.61
N ASP A 251 6.62 3.20 18.12
CA ASP A 251 7.76 2.73 17.33
C ASP A 251 7.32 1.77 16.21
N TYR A 252 6.34 0.92 16.52
CA TYR A 252 5.73 -0.02 15.59
C TYR A 252 4.97 0.69 14.46
N ARG A 253 4.13 1.67 14.80
CA ARG A 253 3.33 2.46 13.85
C ARG A 253 4.24 3.20 12.88
N GLU A 254 5.30 3.83 13.41
CA GLU A 254 6.23 4.62 12.62
C GLU A 254 6.87 3.79 11.50
N LEU A 255 7.23 2.54 11.78
CA LEU A 255 7.77 1.64 10.76
C LEU A 255 6.77 1.41 9.61
N PHE A 256 5.49 1.18 9.91
CA PHE A 256 4.47 0.88 8.89
C PHE A 256 4.05 2.13 8.10
N GLN A 257 4.00 3.29 8.76
CA GLN A 257 3.68 4.57 8.12
C GLN A 257 4.82 5.08 7.24
N LYS A 258 6.07 4.69 7.53
CA LYS A 258 7.24 4.97 6.68
C LYS A 258 7.45 3.93 5.58
N LEU A 259 6.54 2.97 5.40
CA LEU A 259 6.66 2.04 4.27
C LEU A 259 6.66 2.81 2.95
N THR A 260 7.60 2.46 2.08
CA THR A 260 7.74 3.11 0.78
C THR A 260 6.49 2.85 -0.06
N PHE A 261 5.96 3.92 -0.65
CA PHE A 261 4.96 3.83 -1.70
C PHE A 261 5.66 3.64 -3.06
N LEU A 262 5.30 2.57 -3.74
CA LEU A 262 5.83 2.25 -5.05
C LEU A 262 5.19 3.12 -6.13
N SER A 263 5.98 3.50 -7.13
CA SER A 263 5.46 4.20 -8.31
C SER A 263 5.10 3.20 -9.41
N ASN A 264 3.88 3.29 -9.93
CA ASN A 264 3.44 2.50 -11.07
C ASN A 264 3.75 3.22 -12.40
N LYS A 265 5.04 3.44 -12.69
CA LYS A 265 5.48 4.25 -13.85
C LYS A 265 5.02 3.73 -15.22
N ALA A 266 4.87 2.41 -15.35
CA ALA A 266 4.39 1.79 -16.60
C ALA A 266 2.97 2.26 -16.96
N PHE A 267 2.17 2.63 -15.95
CA PHE A 267 0.80 3.06 -16.19
C PHE A 267 0.69 4.37 -16.98
N SER A 268 1.64 5.30 -16.85
CA SER A 268 1.56 6.57 -17.60
C SER A 268 1.59 6.32 -19.13
N GLU A 269 2.25 5.24 -19.58
CA GLU A 269 2.29 4.81 -20.98
C GLU A 269 0.97 4.12 -21.41
N GLU A 270 0.34 3.39 -20.49
CA GLU A 270 -0.94 2.71 -20.72
C GLU A 270 -2.14 3.67 -20.65
N LEU A 271 -2.02 4.76 -19.87
CA LEU A 271 -3.09 5.69 -19.61
C LEU A 271 -3.64 6.31 -20.90
N ASP A 272 -2.77 6.72 -21.83
CA ASP A 272 -3.22 7.29 -23.09
C ASP A 272 -4.00 6.27 -23.94
N GLN A 273 -3.61 4.99 -23.91
CA GLN A 273 -4.33 3.92 -24.59
C GLN A 273 -5.74 3.72 -23.99
N ILE A 274 -5.85 3.76 -22.67
CA ILE A 274 -7.14 3.65 -21.96
C ILE A 274 -8.04 4.85 -22.32
N LEU A 275 -7.51 6.08 -22.23
CA LEU A 275 -8.25 7.30 -22.49
C LEU A 275 -8.66 7.46 -23.96
N THR A 276 -7.91 6.86 -24.88
CA THR A 276 -8.23 6.89 -26.31
C THR A 276 -9.11 5.72 -26.77
N SER A 277 -9.39 4.75 -25.90
CA SER A 277 -10.22 3.59 -26.23
C SER A 277 -11.64 4.03 -26.66
N PRO A 278 -12.27 3.35 -27.65
CA PRO A 278 -13.61 3.71 -28.12
C PRO A 278 -14.66 3.72 -27.01
N LYS A 279 -14.52 2.79 -26.05
CA LYS A 279 -15.41 2.67 -24.89
C LYS A 279 -15.33 3.92 -24.00
N VAL A 280 -14.13 4.37 -23.66
CA VAL A 280 -13.93 5.54 -22.78
C VAL A 280 -14.33 6.83 -23.50
N LYS A 281 -14.00 6.96 -24.79
CA LYS A 281 -14.43 8.09 -25.62
C LYS A 281 -15.96 8.21 -25.68
N ALA A 282 -16.66 7.09 -25.90
CA ALA A 282 -18.11 7.06 -25.97
C ALA A 282 -18.79 7.38 -24.63
N LEU A 283 -18.20 6.96 -23.51
CA LEU A 283 -18.76 7.21 -22.17
C LEU A 283 -18.78 8.69 -21.78
N PHE A 284 -17.75 9.45 -22.19
CA PHE A 284 -17.57 10.84 -21.76
C PHE A 284 -17.72 11.86 -22.89
N ASN A 285 -17.97 11.44 -24.13
CA ASN A 285 -17.86 12.29 -25.32
C ASN A 285 -16.52 13.05 -25.33
N LEU A 286 -15.42 12.33 -25.09
CA LEU A 286 -14.10 12.95 -25.00
C LEU A 286 -13.75 13.62 -26.34
N ASN A 287 -13.39 14.91 -26.26
CA ASN A 287 -12.86 15.68 -27.39
C ASN A 287 -11.48 15.19 -27.83
#